data_AF-A0A926CJ62-F1
#
_entry.id   AF-A0A926CJ62-F1
#
_cell.length_a   1.000
_cell.length_b   1.000
_cell.length_c   1.000
_cell.angle_alpha   90.00
_cell.angle_beta   90.00
_cell.angle_gamma   90.00
#
_symmetry.space_group_name_H-M   'P 1'
#
loop_
_entity.id
_entity.type
_entity.pdbx_description
1 polymer ?
#
loop_
_entity_poly.entity_id
_entity_poly.type
_entity_poly.pdbx_seq_one_letter_code
_entity_poly.pdbx_strand_id
1 'polypeptide(L)'
;IPDGDDTISWIARQPWSDGKVGMLGGSYLGIAQWRAALANNPHLLAIFPVVSGSDEYRDRFYSRGGAMKLGHRMQWISQNLKLPWPFQPDFNEYVNHVPLRTSDVAASGREVPFWQQTLNHPSYDAFWRERSTYEHLAKIRIPVFIVGGWYDNFVEGDLDAFAALSQRSAAHRIVIGPWPHDMSAQFPSGITFGPNARAPIRRYQLDWYDYWMKTPQPAREFQQPRVRIFVMGIDRWRDEEEWPLSRARPTQLFLESDRGANSLRGDGRLVEKPVRDDVDFFVYDPKRPVPTTGGAMCCDPKLLPWGPVDQRGVEGRDDVLVYSSAPMKSDLEVTGTIRVVLEVSSNAPDTDFTARVSDVAPDGFARNLCDGILRLRYREGLDKARLAKPGETYRITIDAGVTSNVFRTGHRIRLDISSSNFPRFDRNPNTGRPIADERESQIARQSVYHGKLHPSHIVLPVIPQ
;
A
#
# COMPACT_ATOMS: atom_id res chain seq x y z
N ILE A 1 8.95 22.27 -7.05
CA ILE A 1 8.73 23.19 -5.90
C ILE A 1 8.60 24.62 -6.41
N PRO A 2 9.52 25.17 -7.22
CA PRO A 2 9.44 26.56 -7.71
C PRO A 2 8.11 26.91 -8.38
N ASP A 3 7.63 26.09 -9.32
CA ASP A 3 6.40 26.37 -10.07
C ASP A 3 5.15 26.56 -9.20
N GLY A 4 5.05 25.79 -8.11
CA GLY A 4 3.93 25.89 -7.18
C GLY A 4 3.98 27.20 -6.39
N ASP A 5 5.17 27.58 -5.92
CA ASP A 5 5.42 28.83 -5.20
C ASP A 5 5.16 30.07 -6.08
N ASP A 6 5.67 30.04 -7.31
CA ASP A 6 5.48 31.11 -8.30
C ASP A 6 4.00 31.27 -8.67
N THR A 7 3.30 30.15 -8.89
CA THR A 7 1.87 30.16 -9.23
C THR A 7 1.03 30.72 -8.09
N ILE A 8 1.29 30.29 -6.85
CA ILE A 8 0.58 30.79 -5.67
C ILE A 8 0.82 32.29 -5.49
N SER A 9 2.07 32.73 -5.59
CA SER A 9 2.44 34.15 -5.49
C SER A 9 1.81 34.99 -6.59
N TRP A 10 1.74 34.46 -7.81
CA TRP A 10 1.08 35.12 -8.93
C TRP A 10 -0.42 35.26 -8.68
N ILE A 11 -1.10 34.18 -8.26
CA ILE A 11 -2.54 34.19 -7.91
C ILE A 11 -2.82 35.26 -6.85
N ALA A 12 -2.03 35.28 -5.79
CA ALA A 12 -2.25 36.18 -4.65
C ALA A 12 -2.10 37.68 -4.99
N ARG A 13 -1.42 38.02 -6.10
CA ARG A 13 -1.23 39.41 -6.55
C ARG A 13 -2.30 39.88 -7.53
N GLN A 14 -3.19 39.01 -7.97
CA GLN A 14 -4.21 39.38 -8.94
C GLN A 14 -5.30 40.26 -8.31
N PRO A 15 -5.88 41.22 -9.06
CA PRO A 15 -6.90 42.14 -8.52
C PRO A 15 -8.19 41.45 -8.05
N TRP A 16 -8.41 40.20 -8.47
CA TRP A 16 -9.54 39.38 -8.06
C TRP A 16 -9.25 38.49 -6.83
N SER A 17 -8.01 38.47 -6.35
CA SER A 17 -7.60 37.69 -5.18
C SER A 17 -7.59 38.56 -3.92
N ASP A 18 -8.04 38.00 -2.80
CA ASP A 18 -7.86 38.59 -1.46
C ASP A 18 -6.50 38.23 -0.84
N GLY A 19 -5.58 37.68 -1.65
CA GLY A 19 -4.22 37.29 -1.24
C GLY A 19 -4.13 35.94 -0.54
N LYS A 20 -5.24 35.21 -0.40
CA LYS A 20 -5.29 33.90 0.27
C LYS A 20 -5.50 32.79 -0.75
N VAL A 21 -4.71 31.72 -0.64
CA VAL A 21 -4.74 30.58 -1.56
C VAL A 21 -4.89 29.29 -0.77
N GLY A 22 -5.75 28.40 -1.28
CA GLY A 22 -5.86 27.01 -0.84
C GLY A 22 -5.74 26.11 -2.07
N MET A 23 -5.32 24.86 -1.89
CA MET A 23 -5.17 23.92 -3.00
C MET A 23 -5.90 22.62 -2.72
N LEU A 24 -6.61 22.08 -3.70
CA LEU A 24 -7.34 20.81 -3.60
C LEU A 24 -7.13 19.95 -4.85
N GLY A 25 -7.36 18.65 -4.72
CA GLY A 25 -7.21 17.71 -5.83
C GLY A 25 -6.75 16.34 -5.37
N GLY A 26 -6.99 15.33 -6.21
CA GLY A 26 -6.62 13.94 -5.95
C GLY A 26 -5.39 13.47 -6.72
N SER A 27 -4.79 12.38 -6.27
CA SER A 27 -3.70 11.69 -6.96
C SER A 27 -2.51 12.64 -7.21
N TYR A 28 -2.06 12.81 -8.45
CA TYR A 28 -0.98 13.75 -8.79
C TYR A 28 -1.30 15.20 -8.41
N LEU A 29 -2.57 15.63 -8.46
CA LEU A 29 -2.96 16.95 -7.98
C LEU A 29 -2.82 17.06 -6.45
N GLY A 30 -3.01 15.96 -5.71
CA GLY A 30 -2.68 15.88 -4.29
C GLY A 30 -1.18 15.96 -4.03
N ILE A 31 -0.38 15.23 -4.80
CA ILE A 31 1.09 15.27 -4.72
C ILE A 31 1.62 16.70 -4.99
N ALA A 32 1.05 17.40 -5.97
CA ALA A 32 1.42 18.79 -6.27
C ALA A 32 1.17 19.74 -5.09
N GLN A 33 0.11 19.52 -4.30
CA GLN A 33 -0.15 20.30 -3.09
C GLN A 33 0.94 20.12 -2.05
N TRP A 34 1.38 18.88 -1.80
CA TRP A 34 2.50 18.61 -0.92
C TRP A 34 3.77 19.32 -1.38
N ARG A 35 4.08 19.27 -2.67
CA ARG A 35 5.25 19.95 -3.25
C ARG A 35 5.19 21.47 -3.10
N ALA A 36 4.03 22.07 -3.28
CA ALA A 36 3.84 23.51 -3.09
C ALA A 36 3.94 23.90 -1.60
N ALA A 37 3.36 23.10 -0.70
CA ALA A 37 3.41 23.34 0.74
C ALA A 37 4.84 23.33 1.32
N LEU A 38 5.76 22.58 0.72
CA LEU A 38 7.18 22.58 1.10
C LEU A 38 7.88 23.93 0.84
N ALA A 39 7.35 24.78 -0.03
CA ALA A 39 7.90 26.12 -0.29
C ALA A 39 7.60 27.11 0.84
N ASN A 40 6.64 26.81 1.73
CA ASN A 40 6.17 27.73 2.78
C ASN A 40 5.76 29.11 2.25
N ASN A 41 5.08 29.12 1.10
CA ASN A 41 4.53 30.36 0.54
C ASN A 41 3.57 31.03 1.54
N PRO A 42 3.74 32.33 1.86
CA PRO A 42 2.90 33.02 2.85
C PRO A 42 1.44 33.16 2.44
N HIS A 43 1.10 32.99 1.16
CA HIS A 43 -0.28 33.07 0.66
C HIS A 43 -1.01 31.73 0.70
N LEU A 44 -0.29 30.60 0.84
CA LEU A 44 -0.91 29.29 0.95
C LEU A 44 -1.38 29.05 2.39
N LEU A 45 -2.67 28.95 2.62
CA LEU A 45 -3.23 28.87 3.98
C LEU A 45 -3.61 27.46 4.42
N ALA A 46 -4.01 26.58 3.50
CA ALA A 46 -4.33 25.19 3.79
C ALA A 46 -4.32 24.34 2.52
N ILE A 47 -4.11 23.04 2.65
CA ILE A 47 -4.21 22.07 1.55
C ILE A 47 -5.18 20.93 1.88
N PHE A 48 -5.73 20.30 0.83
CA PHE A 48 -6.66 19.18 0.90
C PHE A 48 -6.25 18.08 -0.10
N PRO A 49 -5.16 17.34 0.18
CA PRO A 49 -4.71 16.24 -0.67
C PRO A 49 -5.61 15.00 -0.53
N VAL A 50 -5.98 14.40 -1.67
CA VAL A 50 -6.78 13.17 -1.72
C VAL A 50 -5.95 12.07 -2.41
N VAL A 51 -5.85 10.88 -1.82
CA VAL A 51 -5.20 9.65 -2.36
C VAL A 51 -3.85 9.94 -3.02
N SER A 52 -2.91 10.48 -2.24
CA SER A 52 -1.70 11.11 -2.78
C SER A 52 -0.40 10.58 -2.21
N GLY A 53 -0.44 10.07 -0.97
CA GLY A 53 0.72 9.61 -0.24
C GLY A 53 1.66 10.76 0.12
N SER A 54 2.87 10.39 0.54
CA SER A 54 3.89 11.36 0.96
C SER A 54 5.32 10.98 0.55
N ASP A 55 5.53 9.85 -0.13
CA ASP A 55 6.86 9.41 -0.54
C ASP A 55 6.86 8.86 -1.98
N GLU A 56 7.79 9.36 -2.80
CA GLU A 56 7.91 8.93 -4.19
C GLU A 56 8.35 7.47 -4.30
N TYR A 57 9.29 7.04 -3.46
CA TYR A 57 9.79 5.67 -3.51
C TYR A 57 8.74 4.71 -2.98
N ARG A 58 8.26 4.89 -1.75
CA ARG A 58 7.42 3.91 -1.05
C ARG A 58 5.97 3.87 -1.54
N ASP A 59 5.47 4.98 -2.08
CA ASP A 59 4.08 5.06 -2.52
C ASP A 59 3.97 4.92 -4.04
N ARG A 60 4.81 5.62 -4.82
CA ARG A 60 4.62 5.72 -6.28
C ARG A 60 5.37 4.67 -7.08
N PHE A 61 6.66 4.46 -6.81
CA PHE A 61 7.54 3.68 -7.69
C PHE A 61 7.88 2.29 -7.15
N TYR A 62 8.16 2.17 -5.86
CA TYR A 62 8.53 0.94 -5.18
C TYR A 62 7.59 0.68 -3.99
N SER A 63 7.71 -0.49 -3.38
CA SER A 63 7.03 -0.87 -2.15
C SER A 63 7.90 -0.57 -0.93
N ARG A 64 7.30 -0.65 0.25
CA ARG A 64 8.02 -0.61 1.53
C ARG A 64 9.02 -1.75 1.72
N GLY A 65 8.92 -2.81 0.92
CA GLY A 65 9.92 -3.89 0.86
C GLY A 65 10.78 -3.90 -0.40
N GLY A 66 10.79 -2.81 -1.18
CA GLY A 66 11.75 -2.59 -2.26
C GLY A 66 11.47 -3.32 -3.57
N ALA A 67 10.24 -3.80 -3.78
CA ALA A 67 9.78 -4.27 -5.09
C ALA A 67 9.15 -3.12 -5.88
N MET A 68 9.33 -3.06 -7.19
CA MET A 68 8.77 -1.99 -8.03
C MET A 68 7.27 -2.19 -8.20
N LYS A 69 6.47 -1.13 -8.05
CA LYS A 69 5.01 -1.13 -8.27
C LYS A 69 4.68 -1.11 -9.78
N LEU A 70 5.06 -2.18 -10.48
CA LEU A 70 5.16 -2.25 -11.94
C LEU A 70 3.87 -1.91 -12.68
N GLY A 71 2.79 -2.63 -12.36
CA GLY A 71 1.52 -2.58 -13.10
C GLY A 71 0.94 -1.18 -13.08
N HIS A 72 0.85 -0.56 -11.90
CA HIS A 72 0.44 0.83 -11.74
C HIS A 72 1.34 1.78 -12.56
N ARG A 73 2.67 1.66 -12.45
CA ARG A 73 3.60 2.58 -13.13
C ARG A 73 3.52 2.47 -14.65
N MET A 74 3.46 1.26 -15.20
CA MET A 74 3.37 1.05 -16.64
C MET A 74 2.01 1.48 -17.18
N GLN A 75 0.94 1.19 -16.45
CA GLN A 75 -0.39 1.65 -16.80
C GLN A 75 -0.44 3.19 -16.89
N TRP A 76 0.12 3.89 -15.89
CA TRP A 76 0.17 5.35 -15.89
C TRP A 76 0.99 5.90 -17.07
N ILE A 77 2.16 5.32 -17.36
CA ILE A 77 2.98 5.70 -18.52
C ILE A 77 2.21 5.52 -19.83
N SER A 78 1.59 4.35 -20.01
CA SER A 78 0.81 4.03 -21.21
C SER A 78 -0.38 4.99 -21.39
N GLN A 79 -1.07 5.35 -20.31
CA GLN A 79 -2.26 6.20 -20.42
C GLN A 79 -1.94 7.70 -20.62
N ASN A 80 -0.81 8.18 -20.09
CA ASN A 80 -0.51 9.61 -20.07
C ASN A 80 0.59 10.03 -21.06
N LEU A 81 1.49 9.11 -21.45
CA LEU A 81 2.71 9.45 -22.18
C LEU A 81 2.89 8.70 -23.49
N LYS A 82 1.96 7.80 -23.85
CA LYS A 82 2.03 7.07 -25.12
C LYS A 82 2.03 7.99 -26.34
N LEU A 83 2.67 7.53 -27.41
CA LEU A 83 2.56 8.16 -28.71
C LEU A 83 1.09 8.23 -29.15
N PRO A 84 0.70 9.27 -29.91
CA PRO A 84 -0.63 9.36 -30.50
C PRO A 84 -0.97 8.18 -31.41
N TRP A 85 -2.22 8.14 -31.87
CA TRP A 85 -2.69 7.19 -32.87
C TRP A 85 -1.71 7.09 -34.07
N PRO A 86 -1.39 5.88 -34.58
CA PRO A 86 -2.05 4.59 -34.34
C PRO A 86 -1.50 3.73 -33.19
N PHE A 87 -0.59 4.24 -32.34
CA PHE A 87 0.01 3.42 -31.29
C PHE A 87 -1.00 3.03 -30.20
N GLN A 88 -1.25 1.73 -30.04
CA GLN A 88 -2.15 1.17 -29.03
C GLN A 88 -1.42 0.06 -28.25
N PRO A 89 -0.78 0.40 -27.12
CA PRO A 89 -0.05 -0.57 -26.31
C PRO A 89 -1.02 -1.50 -25.58
N ASP A 90 -0.69 -2.80 -25.50
CA ASP A 90 -1.44 -3.78 -24.71
C ASP A 90 -0.87 -3.92 -23.29
N PHE A 91 -1.75 -3.93 -22.29
CA PHE A 91 -1.35 -3.99 -20.87
C PHE A 91 -0.52 -5.22 -20.54
N ASN A 92 -0.92 -6.40 -21.04
CA ASN A 92 -0.21 -7.63 -20.75
C ASN A 92 1.15 -7.66 -21.45
N GLU A 93 1.26 -7.12 -22.66
CA GLU A 93 2.53 -7.05 -23.38
C GLU A 93 3.58 -6.21 -22.64
N TYR A 94 3.24 -4.98 -22.21
CA TYR A 94 4.24 -4.12 -21.59
C TYR A 94 4.57 -4.49 -20.14
N VAL A 95 3.63 -5.05 -19.36
CA VAL A 95 3.97 -5.50 -17.98
C VAL A 95 4.77 -6.80 -17.99
N ASN A 96 4.58 -7.66 -19.00
CA ASN A 96 5.39 -8.87 -19.18
C ASN A 96 6.68 -8.62 -19.97
N HIS A 97 6.94 -7.38 -20.41
CA HIS A 97 8.10 -7.05 -21.23
C HIS A 97 9.41 -7.33 -20.49
N VAL A 98 10.36 -7.97 -21.17
CA VAL A 98 11.67 -8.30 -20.64
C VAL A 98 12.74 -7.86 -21.66
N PRO A 99 13.76 -7.10 -21.24
CA PRO A 99 14.03 -6.63 -19.88
C PRO A 99 13.08 -5.50 -19.49
N LEU A 100 12.93 -5.29 -18.18
CA LEU A 100 12.11 -4.21 -17.63
C LEU A 100 12.59 -2.81 -18.09
N ARG A 101 13.88 -2.68 -18.42
CA ARG A 101 14.52 -1.46 -18.93
C ARG A 101 13.77 -0.83 -20.09
N THR A 102 13.19 -1.63 -20.97
CA THR A 102 12.52 -1.19 -22.21
C THR A 102 11.00 -1.31 -22.15
N SER A 103 10.43 -1.56 -20.98
CA SER A 103 8.97 -1.67 -20.82
C SER A 103 8.25 -0.33 -21.02
N ASP A 104 8.92 0.79 -20.81
CA ASP A 104 8.41 2.13 -21.13
C ASP A 104 8.24 2.34 -22.63
N VAL A 105 9.15 1.84 -23.45
CA VAL A 105 9.03 1.84 -24.91
C VAL A 105 7.86 0.96 -25.33
N ALA A 106 7.71 -0.22 -24.74
CA ALA A 106 6.53 -1.07 -24.99
C ALA A 106 5.22 -0.39 -24.56
N ALA A 107 5.22 0.33 -23.43
CA ALA A 107 4.05 1.01 -22.88
C ALA A 107 3.71 2.32 -23.61
N SER A 108 4.69 3.02 -24.17
CA SER A 108 4.50 4.40 -24.66
C SER A 108 4.98 4.67 -26.08
N GLY A 109 5.68 3.72 -26.71
CA GLY A 109 6.27 3.87 -28.04
C GLY A 109 7.56 4.69 -28.08
N ARG A 110 8.08 5.11 -26.91
CA ARG A 110 9.31 5.90 -26.77
C ARG A 110 9.93 5.68 -25.40
N GLU A 111 11.20 6.05 -25.27
CA GLU A 111 11.86 6.08 -23.97
C GLU A 111 11.27 7.18 -23.08
N VAL A 112 11.06 6.87 -21.80
CA VAL A 112 10.53 7.78 -20.80
C VAL A 112 11.63 8.12 -19.78
N PRO A 113 12.19 9.35 -19.78
CA PRO A 113 13.39 9.67 -19.00
C PRO A 113 13.27 9.38 -17.48
N PHE A 114 12.14 9.70 -16.86
CA PHE A 114 11.98 9.44 -15.41
C PHE A 114 11.93 7.94 -15.10
N TRP A 115 11.49 7.10 -16.04
CA TRP A 115 11.46 5.65 -15.86
C TRP A 115 12.88 5.10 -15.86
N GLN A 116 13.71 5.55 -16.80
CA GLN A 116 15.13 5.19 -16.84
C GLN A 116 15.86 5.63 -15.57
N GLN A 117 15.60 6.85 -15.09
CA GLN A 117 16.11 7.32 -13.80
C GLN A 117 15.66 6.42 -12.64
N THR A 118 14.37 6.10 -12.58
CA THR A 118 13.81 5.22 -11.53
C THR A 118 14.55 3.88 -11.49
N LEU A 119 14.72 3.23 -12.64
CA LEU A 119 15.39 1.93 -12.73
C LEU A 119 16.89 1.97 -12.41
N ASN A 120 17.52 3.15 -12.49
CA ASN A 120 18.91 3.35 -12.06
C ASN A 120 19.04 3.55 -10.54
N HIS A 121 17.92 3.77 -9.84
CA HIS A 121 17.86 3.97 -8.39
C HIS A 121 16.95 2.91 -7.73
N PRO A 122 17.29 1.60 -7.79
CA PRO A 122 16.44 0.55 -7.23
C PRO A 122 16.44 0.49 -5.70
N SER A 123 17.34 1.19 -5.03
CA SER A 123 17.45 1.31 -3.57
C SER A 123 17.00 2.69 -3.11
N TYR A 124 16.57 2.84 -1.85
CA TYR A 124 16.18 4.13 -1.25
C TYR A 124 17.40 4.99 -0.90
N ASP A 125 18.07 5.47 -1.95
CA ASP A 125 19.30 6.28 -1.87
C ASP A 125 19.01 7.80 -1.81
N ALA A 126 20.05 8.61 -2.00
CA ALA A 126 19.97 10.06 -1.95
C ALA A 126 18.99 10.66 -2.98
N PHE A 127 18.85 10.03 -4.16
CA PHE A 127 17.94 10.50 -5.20
C PHE A 127 16.48 10.49 -4.68
N TRP A 128 16.10 9.43 -3.97
CA TRP A 128 14.76 9.32 -3.41
C TRP A 128 14.55 10.16 -2.16
N ARG A 129 15.54 10.23 -1.26
CA ARG A 129 15.46 11.05 -0.04
C ARG A 129 15.29 12.53 -0.34
N GLU A 130 16.00 13.05 -1.34
CA GLU A 130 15.83 14.42 -1.81
C GLU A 130 14.39 14.68 -2.27
N ARG A 131 13.78 13.68 -2.91
CA ARG A 131 12.43 13.75 -3.48
C ARG A 131 11.33 13.32 -2.52
N SER A 132 11.61 12.85 -1.31
CA SER A 132 10.57 12.40 -0.38
C SER A 132 9.86 13.58 0.27
N THR A 133 8.55 13.74 0.11
CA THR A 133 7.82 14.76 0.91
C THR A 133 7.88 14.39 2.39
N TYR A 134 7.79 13.09 2.71
CA TYR A 134 7.84 12.57 4.07
C TYR A 134 9.07 13.05 4.86
N GLU A 135 10.26 12.92 4.26
CA GLU A 135 11.54 13.40 4.85
C GLU A 135 11.55 14.92 5.11
N HIS A 136 10.69 15.69 4.44
CA HIS A 136 10.62 17.15 4.53
C HIS A 136 9.33 17.67 5.19
N LEU A 137 8.48 16.82 5.78
CA LEU A 137 7.20 17.24 6.41
C LEU A 137 7.39 18.30 7.50
N ALA A 138 8.55 18.30 8.18
CA ALA A 138 8.92 19.30 9.17
C ALA A 138 8.86 20.75 8.64
N LYS A 139 9.01 20.93 7.32
CA LYS A 139 8.94 22.24 6.65
C LYS A 139 7.51 22.75 6.58
N ILE A 140 6.50 21.89 6.48
CA ILE A 140 5.10 22.30 6.34
C ILE A 140 4.60 22.92 7.64
N ARG A 141 4.03 24.13 7.52
CA ARG A 141 3.48 24.93 8.65
C ARG A 141 1.98 25.18 8.56
N ILE A 142 1.37 24.81 7.45
CA ILE A 142 -0.05 25.03 7.18
C ILE A 142 -0.87 23.79 7.58
N PRO A 143 -2.16 23.97 7.92
CA PRO A 143 -3.11 22.89 8.08
C PRO A 143 -3.22 22.01 6.83
N VAL A 144 -3.41 20.71 7.05
CA VAL A 144 -3.56 19.69 6.01
C VAL A 144 -4.77 18.82 6.34
N PHE A 145 -5.68 18.67 5.37
CA PHE A 145 -6.76 17.70 5.43
C PHE A 145 -6.51 16.58 4.41
N ILE A 146 -6.10 15.41 4.89
CA ILE A 146 -5.81 14.24 4.06
C ILE A 146 -7.06 13.39 3.87
N VAL A 147 -7.28 12.88 2.67
CA VAL A 147 -8.34 11.91 2.41
C VAL A 147 -7.76 10.71 1.67
N GLY A 148 -7.95 9.50 2.18
CA GLY A 148 -7.45 8.26 1.58
C GLY A 148 -8.46 7.12 1.64
N GLY A 149 -8.06 5.93 1.20
CA GLY A 149 -8.92 4.74 1.18
C GLY A 149 -8.16 3.44 1.50
N TRP A 150 -8.77 2.51 2.23
CA TRP A 150 -8.11 1.23 2.59
C TRP A 150 -7.64 0.40 1.39
N TYR A 151 -8.28 0.55 0.22
CA TYR A 151 -7.89 -0.11 -1.02
C TYR A 151 -7.24 0.85 -2.02
N ASP A 152 -6.70 1.96 -1.54
CA ASP A 152 -5.89 2.88 -2.33
C ASP A 152 -4.39 2.64 -2.10
N ASN A 153 -3.62 2.71 -3.19
CA ASN A 153 -2.17 2.48 -3.20
C ASN A 153 -1.37 3.45 -2.29
N PHE A 154 -1.94 4.59 -1.90
CA PHE A 154 -1.26 5.63 -1.13
C PHE A 154 -1.60 5.64 0.36
N VAL A 155 -2.53 4.78 0.81
CA VAL A 155 -3.09 4.84 2.17
C VAL A 155 -2.04 4.83 3.28
N GLU A 156 -0.98 4.05 3.13
CA GLU A 156 0.10 3.98 4.11
C GLU A 156 0.87 5.31 4.19
N GLY A 157 1.18 5.92 3.04
CA GLY A 157 1.86 7.22 2.97
C GLY A 157 0.99 8.39 3.45
N ASP A 158 -0.33 8.32 3.22
CA ASP A 158 -1.31 9.30 3.71
C ASP A 158 -1.40 9.25 5.25
N LEU A 159 -1.46 8.04 5.82
CA LEU A 159 -1.52 7.81 7.27
C LEU A 159 -0.22 8.17 7.97
N ASP A 160 0.93 7.83 7.39
CA ASP A 160 2.24 8.19 7.93
C ASP A 160 2.45 9.70 7.94
N ALA A 161 2.03 10.40 6.88
CA ALA A 161 2.09 11.86 6.83
C ALA A 161 1.22 12.50 7.91
N PHE A 162 -0.01 12.01 8.09
CA PHE A 162 -0.87 12.48 9.17
C PHE A 162 -0.24 12.22 10.55
N ALA A 163 0.26 11.02 10.80
CA ALA A 163 0.89 10.67 12.08
C ALA A 163 2.04 11.64 12.40
N ALA A 164 2.93 11.91 11.44
CA ALA A 164 4.05 12.83 11.62
C ALA A 164 3.61 14.30 11.83
N LEU A 165 2.61 14.77 11.07
CA LEU A 165 2.11 16.14 11.19
C LEU A 165 1.32 16.36 12.49
N SER A 166 0.52 15.38 12.90
CA SER A 166 -0.37 15.47 14.07
C SER A 166 0.36 15.58 15.41
N GLN A 167 1.63 15.16 15.47
CA GLN A 167 2.52 15.38 16.61
C GLN A 167 2.89 16.86 16.81
N ARG A 168 2.79 17.68 15.76
CA ARG A 168 3.20 19.10 15.78
C ARG A 168 2.02 20.05 15.87
N SER A 169 0.84 19.63 15.42
CA SER A 169 -0.35 20.47 15.43
C SER A 169 -1.65 19.65 15.45
N ALA A 170 -2.61 20.11 16.26
CA ALA A 170 -3.96 19.58 16.27
C ALA A 170 -4.82 20.04 15.08
N ALA A 171 -4.29 20.91 14.20
CA ALA A 171 -5.01 21.45 13.04
C ALA A 171 -5.23 20.43 11.92
N HIS A 172 -4.38 19.40 11.82
CA HIS A 172 -4.45 18.42 10.74
C HIS A 172 -5.65 17.49 10.89
N ARG A 173 -6.17 17.00 9.76
CA ARG A 173 -7.34 16.12 9.67
C ARG A 173 -7.06 14.98 8.70
N ILE A 174 -7.63 13.80 8.95
CA ILE A 174 -7.61 12.69 8.01
C ILE A 174 -8.94 11.93 7.97
N VAL A 175 -9.37 11.56 6.77
CA VAL A 175 -10.51 10.67 6.54
C VAL A 175 -10.07 9.47 5.70
N ILE A 176 -10.23 8.26 6.21
CA ILE A 176 -9.98 7.01 5.47
C ILE A 176 -11.27 6.22 5.31
N GLY A 177 -11.76 6.08 4.08
CA GLY A 177 -12.90 5.22 3.78
C GLY A 177 -12.48 3.84 3.24
N PRO A 178 -13.43 2.93 2.99
CA PRO A 178 -13.15 1.62 2.42
C PRO A 178 -13.13 1.75 0.88
N TRP A 179 -12.30 2.65 0.38
CA TRP A 179 -12.34 3.13 -1.00
C TRP A 179 -11.11 2.68 -1.81
N PRO A 180 -11.28 2.49 -3.14
CA PRO A 180 -10.19 2.47 -4.10
C PRO A 180 -9.60 3.87 -4.38
N HIS A 181 -8.68 3.96 -5.35
CA HIS A 181 -8.05 5.20 -5.77
C HIS A 181 -9.02 6.28 -6.28
N ASP A 182 -10.12 5.89 -6.95
CA ASP A 182 -11.16 6.82 -7.40
C ASP A 182 -12.23 7.08 -6.33
N MET A 183 -11.88 6.90 -5.06
CA MET A 183 -12.68 7.24 -3.90
C MET A 183 -13.96 6.42 -3.82
N SER A 184 -15.14 7.02 -3.63
CA SER A 184 -16.38 6.28 -3.38
C SER A 184 -16.96 5.55 -4.60
N ALA A 185 -16.14 5.23 -5.59
CA ALA A 185 -16.57 4.45 -6.74
C ALA A 185 -16.88 3.00 -6.35
N GLN A 186 -17.65 2.35 -7.21
CA GLN A 186 -17.98 0.94 -7.03
C GLN A 186 -16.77 0.07 -7.36
N PHE A 187 -16.59 -0.98 -6.57
CA PHE A 187 -15.57 -1.98 -6.86
C PHE A 187 -15.99 -2.84 -8.07
N PRO A 188 -15.06 -3.16 -8.98
CA PRO A 188 -15.35 -4.04 -10.11
C PRO A 188 -15.85 -5.43 -9.70
N SER A 189 -15.48 -5.89 -8.50
CA SER A 189 -15.94 -7.15 -7.92
C SER A 189 -17.42 -7.17 -7.53
N GLY A 190 -18.09 -6.01 -7.52
CA GLY A 190 -19.47 -5.87 -7.06
C GLY A 190 -19.62 -5.89 -5.53
N ILE A 191 -18.53 -6.13 -4.78
CA ILE A 191 -18.54 -6.07 -3.32
C ILE A 191 -18.78 -4.63 -2.87
N THR A 192 -19.62 -4.46 -1.86
CA THR A 192 -20.01 -3.15 -1.32
C THR A 192 -19.91 -3.13 0.20
N PHE A 193 -19.58 -1.97 0.76
CA PHE A 193 -19.61 -1.69 2.20
C PHE A 193 -20.88 -0.91 2.60
N GLY A 194 -21.90 -0.98 1.74
CA GLY A 194 -23.18 -0.31 1.91
C GLY A 194 -23.15 1.20 1.58
N PRO A 195 -24.33 1.84 1.51
CA PRO A 195 -24.44 3.26 1.17
C PRO A 195 -23.76 4.18 2.19
N ASN A 196 -23.65 3.72 3.45
CA ASN A 196 -23.02 4.46 4.54
C ASN A 196 -21.49 4.58 4.40
N ALA A 197 -20.86 3.82 3.51
CA ALA A 197 -19.43 3.94 3.21
C ALA A 197 -19.08 5.22 2.42
N ARG A 198 -20.07 5.96 1.92
CA ARG A 198 -19.85 7.26 1.27
C ARG A 198 -19.56 8.34 2.31
N ALA A 199 -18.72 9.30 1.94
CA ALA A 199 -18.49 10.51 2.73
C ALA A 199 -18.67 11.75 1.84
N PRO A 200 -19.18 12.87 2.38
CA PRO A 200 -19.43 14.09 1.63
C PRO A 200 -18.13 14.88 1.43
N ILE A 201 -17.15 14.34 0.70
CA ILE A 201 -15.80 14.92 0.55
C ILE A 201 -15.84 16.38 0.07
N ARG A 202 -16.73 16.71 -0.87
CA ARG A 202 -16.90 18.09 -1.34
C ARG A 202 -17.41 19.03 -0.25
N ARG A 203 -18.24 18.54 0.67
CA ARG A 203 -18.67 19.32 1.83
C ARG A 203 -17.50 19.54 2.79
N TYR A 204 -16.69 18.52 3.06
CA TYR A 204 -15.48 18.66 3.87
C TYR A 204 -14.50 19.69 3.30
N GLN A 205 -14.31 19.70 1.97
CA GLN A 205 -13.49 20.70 1.30
C GLN A 205 -14.03 22.12 1.49
N LEU A 206 -15.33 22.33 1.30
CA LEU A 206 -15.97 23.64 1.49
C LEU A 206 -15.83 24.10 2.95
N ASP A 207 -16.15 23.24 3.91
CA ASP A 207 -16.05 23.57 5.33
C ASP A 207 -14.60 23.88 5.73
N TRP A 208 -13.63 23.16 5.17
CA TRP A 208 -12.20 23.36 5.43
C TRP A 208 -11.71 24.73 4.96
N TYR A 209 -12.04 25.13 3.73
CA TYR A 209 -11.62 26.43 3.21
C TYR A 209 -12.45 27.59 3.77
N ASP A 210 -13.72 27.37 4.09
CA ASP A 210 -14.52 28.34 4.85
C ASP A 210 -13.88 28.62 6.22
N TYR A 211 -13.30 27.61 6.85
CA TYR A 211 -12.63 27.76 8.14
C TYR A 211 -11.29 28.51 8.05
N TRP A 212 -10.41 28.13 7.11
CA TRP A 212 -9.05 28.67 7.05
C TRP A 212 -8.89 29.94 6.21
N MET A 213 -9.79 30.20 5.25
CA MET A 213 -9.61 31.29 4.29
C MET A 213 -10.59 32.44 4.48
N LYS A 214 -11.84 32.19 4.89
CA LYS A 214 -12.80 33.28 5.09
C LYS A 214 -12.49 34.05 6.38
N THR A 215 -12.74 35.37 6.35
CA THR A 215 -12.49 36.30 7.46
C THR A 215 -13.09 35.78 8.78
N PRO A 216 -12.41 35.92 9.94
CA PRO A 216 -12.77 35.18 11.14
C PRO A 216 -14.21 35.46 11.59
N GLN A 217 -14.98 34.39 11.79
CA GLN A 217 -16.06 34.40 12.78
C GLN A 217 -15.45 34.05 14.15
N PRO A 218 -15.99 34.55 15.28
CA PRO A 218 -15.41 34.31 16.60
C PRO A 218 -15.12 32.82 16.83
N ALA A 219 -14.00 32.52 17.48
CA ALA A 219 -13.44 31.21 17.84
C ALA A 219 -14.35 30.01 17.49
N ARG A 220 -14.47 29.69 16.19
CA ARG A 220 -15.22 28.53 15.75
C ARG A 220 -14.28 27.33 15.86
N GLU A 221 -14.72 26.28 16.52
CA GLU A 221 -14.00 25.01 16.45
C GLU A 221 -14.29 24.34 15.11
N PHE A 222 -13.26 23.84 14.42
CA PHE A 222 -13.47 23.08 13.19
C PHE A 222 -14.13 21.74 13.53
N GLN A 223 -15.38 21.58 13.09
CA GLN A 223 -16.29 20.55 13.58
C GLN A 223 -15.94 19.11 13.16
N GLN A 224 -15.05 18.93 12.18
CA GLN A 224 -14.67 17.57 11.76
C GLN A 224 -13.66 16.95 12.75
N PRO A 225 -13.80 15.65 13.08
CA PRO A 225 -12.90 14.94 13.98
C PRO A 225 -11.47 14.89 13.44
N ARG A 226 -10.48 14.73 14.32
CA ARG A 226 -9.05 14.68 13.94
C ARG A 226 -8.77 13.54 12.96
N VAL A 227 -9.31 12.37 13.28
CA VAL A 227 -9.21 11.16 12.46
C VAL A 227 -10.62 10.61 12.30
N ARG A 228 -10.99 10.25 11.08
CA ARG A 228 -12.23 9.54 10.80
C ARG A 228 -11.94 8.35 9.90
N ILE A 229 -12.22 7.16 10.40
CA ILE A 229 -11.94 5.91 9.69
C ILE A 229 -13.24 5.14 9.48
N PHE A 230 -13.33 4.43 8.36
CA PHE A 230 -14.38 3.44 8.15
C PHE A 230 -13.89 2.07 8.63
N VAL A 231 -14.54 1.53 9.65
CA VAL A 231 -14.24 0.21 10.19
C VAL A 231 -15.03 -0.82 9.39
N MET A 232 -14.33 -1.60 8.56
CA MET A 232 -14.92 -2.66 7.74
C MET A 232 -15.40 -3.83 8.61
N GLY A 233 -16.32 -4.66 8.09
CA GLY A 233 -16.85 -5.84 8.78
C GLY A 233 -18.03 -5.50 9.69
N ILE A 234 -17.95 -4.41 10.46
CA ILE A 234 -19.13 -3.74 11.06
C ILE A 234 -19.71 -2.64 10.16
N ASP A 235 -18.94 -2.22 9.15
CA ASP A 235 -19.29 -1.26 8.10
C ASP A 235 -19.81 0.08 8.64
N ARG A 236 -19.01 0.70 9.52
CA ARG A 236 -19.36 1.96 10.19
C ARG A 236 -18.19 2.94 10.23
N TRP A 237 -18.51 4.23 10.07
CA TRP A 237 -17.59 5.31 10.39
C TRP A 237 -17.35 5.40 11.89
N ARG A 238 -16.10 5.60 12.29
CA ARG A 238 -15.69 5.88 13.65
C ARG A 238 -14.72 7.05 13.66
N ASP A 239 -14.98 7.97 14.59
CA ASP A 239 -14.14 9.14 14.82
C ASP A 239 -13.11 8.78 15.90
N GLU A 240 -11.90 9.29 15.74
CA GLU A 240 -10.72 8.99 16.56
C GLU A 240 -9.91 10.28 16.78
N GLU A 241 -9.14 10.31 17.86
CA GLU A 241 -8.34 11.50 18.21
C GLU A 241 -6.90 11.45 17.67
N GLU A 242 -6.42 10.25 17.32
CA GLU A 242 -5.03 10.01 16.97
C GLU A 242 -4.90 8.87 15.95
N TRP A 243 -3.77 8.85 15.27
CA TRP A 243 -3.33 7.72 14.46
C TRP A 243 -1.80 7.57 14.57
N PRO A 244 -1.26 6.35 14.77
CA PRO A 244 -1.97 5.09 15.04
C PRO A 244 -2.78 5.14 16.35
N LEU A 245 -3.75 4.23 16.51
CA LEU A 245 -4.54 4.16 17.75
C LEU A 245 -3.68 3.64 18.90
N SER A 246 -3.40 4.46 19.93
CA SER A 246 -2.52 4.06 21.04
C SER A 246 -3.05 2.86 21.83
N ARG A 247 -4.38 2.70 21.85
CA ARG A 247 -5.05 1.56 22.49
C ARG A 247 -4.86 0.23 21.75
N ALA A 248 -4.34 0.23 20.52
CA ALA A 248 -4.07 -0.99 19.78
C ALA A 248 -3.00 -1.83 20.47
N ARG A 249 -3.27 -3.12 20.66
CA ARG A 249 -2.35 -4.08 21.27
C ARG A 249 -1.77 -5.01 20.22
N PRO A 250 -0.44 -5.11 20.07
CA PRO A 250 0.16 -6.06 19.16
C PRO A 250 -0.14 -7.48 19.63
N THR A 251 -0.90 -8.22 18.84
CA THR A 251 -1.26 -9.62 19.09
C THR A 251 -0.60 -10.51 18.06
N GLN A 252 0.11 -11.53 18.50
CA GLN A 252 0.82 -12.47 17.63
C GLN A 252 0.00 -13.73 17.40
N LEU A 253 -0.11 -14.16 16.15
CA LEU A 253 -0.56 -15.51 15.80
C LEU A 253 0.54 -16.18 14.96
N PHE A 254 0.99 -17.33 15.42
CA PHE A 254 2.08 -18.10 14.85
C PHE A 254 1.60 -19.05 13.77
N LEU A 255 2.44 -19.28 12.77
CA LEU A 255 2.20 -20.26 11.72
C LEU A 255 2.40 -21.68 12.27
N GLU A 256 1.56 -22.60 11.86
CA GLU A 256 1.71 -24.03 12.12
C GLU A 256 1.05 -24.85 11.02
N SER A 257 1.64 -25.96 10.61
CA SER A 257 1.06 -26.95 9.72
C SER A 257 1.53 -28.35 10.14
N ASP A 258 0.80 -29.40 9.75
CA ASP A 258 1.19 -30.79 10.03
C ASP A 258 1.65 -31.52 8.75
N ARG A 259 1.04 -31.20 7.61
CA ARG A 259 1.31 -31.85 6.31
C ARG A 259 1.72 -30.89 5.21
N GLY A 260 1.68 -29.59 5.49
CA GLY A 260 1.96 -28.54 4.53
C GLY A 260 0.83 -27.51 4.45
N ALA A 261 1.19 -26.24 4.38
CA ALA A 261 0.25 -25.12 4.21
C ALA A 261 -0.08 -24.81 2.74
N ASN A 262 0.42 -25.57 1.76
CA ASN A 262 0.22 -25.27 0.34
C ASN A 262 -1.25 -25.33 -0.08
N SER A 263 -1.73 -24.23 -0.65
CA SER A 263 -3.09 -24.01 -1.13
C SER A 263 -4.19 -24.16 -0.07
N LEU A 264 -5.45 -23.96 -0.48
CA LEU A 264 -6.64 -24.30 0.32
C LEU A 264 -6.75 -25.78 0.71
N ARG A 265 -5.95 -26.66 0.11
CA ARG A 265 -5.90 -28.09 0.42
C ARG A 265 -4.95 -28.41 1.57
N GLY A 266 -4.09 -27.48 1.95
CA GLY A 266 -3.17 -27.60 3.08
C GLY A 266 -3.87 -27.50 4.43
N ASP A 267 -3.10 -27.68 5.50
CA ASP A 267 -3.58 -27.62 6.88
C ASP A 267 -2.94 -26.50 7.71
N GLY A 268 -2.49 -25.43 7.05
CA GLY A 268 -1.92 -24.26 7.69
C GLY A 268 -2.90 -23.57 8.66
N ARG A 269 -2.42 -23.34 9.88
CA ARG A 269 -3.14 -22.73 11.00
C ARG A 269 -2.42 -21.49 11.50
N LEU A 270 -3.20 -20.53 11.98
CA LEU A 270 -2.73 -19.43 12.81
C LEU A 270 -3.09 -19.74 14.28
N VAL A 271 -2.08 -19.90 15.13
CA VAL A 271 -2.24 -20.34 16.53
C VAL A 271 -1.59 -19.36 17.51
N GLU A 272 -2.11 -19.26 18.72
CA GLU A 272 -1.51 -18.37 19.75
C GLU A 272 -0.19 -18.91 20.30
N LYS A 273 -0.02 -20.23 20.30
CA LYS A 273 1.17 -20.92 20.82
C LYS A 273 1.51 -22.09 19.91
N PRO A 274 2.60 -22.03 19.12
CA PRO A 274 3.01 -23.14 18.28
C PRO A 274 3.53 -24.28 19.15
N VAL A 275 3.16 -25.52 18.82
CA VAL A 275 3.57 -26.70 19.59
C VAL A 275 4.67 -27.51 18.91
N ARG A 276 4.78 -27.38 17.58
CA ARG A 276 5.68 -28.17 16.73
C ARG A 276 6.54 -27.28 15.84
N ASP A 277 7.81 -27.66 15.69
CA ASP A 277 8.72 -27.11 14.69
C ASP A 277 8.58 -27.87 13.38
N ASP A 278 8.35 -27.14 12.28
CA ASP A 278 8.27 -27.71 10.94
C ASP A 278 8.62 -26.64 9.89
N VAL A 279 8.55 -27.02 8.61
CA VAL A 279 8.84 -26.15 7.48
C VAL A 279 7.90 -26.41 6.31
N ASP A 280 7.28 -25.35 5.80
CA ASP A 280 6.49 -25.37 4.59
C ASP A 280 7.36 -25.00 3.38
N PHE A 281 7.18 -25.70 2.26
CA PHE A 281 7.95 -25.50 1.04
C PHE A 281 7.06 -25.10 -0.13
N PHE A 282 7.57 -24.23 -1.00
CA PHE A 282 6.93 -24.00 -2.30
C PHE A 282 7.94 -23.64 -3.38
N VAL A 283 7.49 -23.73 -4.64
CA VAL A 283 8.32 -23.44 -5.81
C VAL A 283 7.83 -22.17 -6.48
N TYR A 284 8.69 -21.17 -6.56
CA TYR A 284 8.44 -19.92 -7.28
C TYR A 284 9.06 -19.96 -8.68
N ASP A 285 8.22 -19.86 -9.70
CA ASP A 285 8.62 -19.69 -11.09
C ASP A 285 8.26 -18.26 -11.56
N PRO A 286 9.27 -17.39 -11.85
CA PRO A 286 9.01 -16.03 -12.36
C PRO A 286 8.23 -15.99 -13.69
N LYS A 287 8.17 -17.08 -14.45
CA LYS A 287 7.35 -17.19 -15.67
C LYS A 287 5.88 -17.49 -15.37
N ARG A 288 5.56 -17.92 -14.16
CA ARG A 288 4.19 -18.23 -13.70
C ARG A 288 3.89 -17.58 -12.34
N PRO A 289 4.05 -16.25 -12.20
CA PRO A 289 3.85 -15.59 -10.91
C PRO A 289 2.39 -15.72 -10.44
N VAL A 290 2.18 -15.61 -9.13
CA VAL A 290 0.85 -15.47 -8.53
C VAL A 290 0.25 -14.15 -9.04
N PRO A 291 -0.95 -14.18 -9.63
CA PRO A 291 -1.57 -12.99 -10.17
C PRO A 291 -2.04 -12.07 -9.05
N THR A 292 -1.98 -10.77 -9.30
CA THR A 292 -2.64 -9.78 -8.46
C THR A 292 -4.15 -9.92 -8.57
N THR A 293 -4.84 -9.97 -7.44
CA THR A 293 -6.30 -10.14 -7.36
C THR A 293 -6.85 -9.18 -6.31
N GLY A 294 -7.20 -7.96 -6.75
CA GLY A 294 -7.62 -6.88 -5.86
C GLY A 294 -6.47 -6.25 -5.08
N GLY A 295 -6.82 -5.61 -3.96
CA GLY A 295 -5.89 -4.97 -3.04
C GLY A 295 -5.79 -3.46 -3.25
N ALA A 296 -4.82 -2.86 -2.55
CA ALA A 296 -4.57 -1.42 -2.54
C ALA A 296 -3.83 -0.98 -3.82
N MET A 297 -4.59 -0.50 -4.80
CA MET A 297 -4.14 -0.43 -6.20
C MET A 297 -4.64 0.83 -6.93
N CYS A 298 -3.99 1.14 -8.05
CA CYS A 298 -4.26 2.26 -8.96
C CYS A 298 -3.89 1.82 -10.40
N CYS A 299 -4.45 2.36 -11.49
CA CYS A 299 -5.40 3.48 -11.57
C CYS A 299 -6.61 3.20 -12.47
N ASP A 300 -6.58 2.12 -13.27
CA ASP A 300 -7.67 1.73 -14.16
C ASP A 300 -8.09 0.31 -13.79
N PRO A 301 -9.24 0.17 -13.14
CA PRO A 301 -9.69 -1.11 -12.62
C PRO A 301 -10.03 -2.13 -13.71
N LYS A 302 -10.16 -1.72 -14.97
CA LYS A 302 -10.39 -2.63 -16.10
C LYS A 302 -9.14 -3.39 -16.49
N LEU A 303 -7.97 -2.77 -16.33
CA LEU A 303 -6.67 -3.39 -16.64
C LEU A 303 -6.09 -4.07 -15.40
N LEU A 304 -6.24 -3.42 -14.24
CA LEU A 304 -5.65 -3.87 -13.00
C LEU A 304 -6.66 -3.70 -11.85
N PRO A 305 -7.51 -4.72 -11.59
CA PRO A 305 -8.60 -4.61 -10.62
C PRO A 305 -8.12 -4.32 -9.20
N TRP A 306 -8.68 -3.29 -8.58
CA TRP A 306 -8.45 -2.90 -7.18
C TRP A 306 -9.54 -3.42 -6.26
N GLY A 307 -9.35 -3.23 -4.95
CA GLY A 307 -10.42 -3.40 -3.98
C GLY A 307 -10.52 -4.79 -3.34
N PRO A 308 -11.62 -5.05 -2.62
CA PRO A 308 -11.93 -6.37 -2.11
C PRO A 308 -12.31 -7.30 -3.26
N VAL A 309 -11.75 -8.50 -3.27
CA VAL A 309 -11.98 -9.59 -4.22
C VAL A 309 -11.86 -10.90 -3.45
N ASP A 310 -12.59 -11.92 -3.89
CA ASP A 310 -12.46 -13.28 -3.37
C ASP A 310 -11.10 -13.90 -3.73
N GLN A 311 -10.35 -14.33 -2.73
CA GLN A 311 -9.00 -14.87 -2.89
C GLN A 311 -8.95 -16.37 -3.18
N ARG A 312 -10.08 -17.09 -3.06
CA ARG A 312 -10.10 -18.55 -3.26
C ARG A 312 -9.50 -19.03 -4.58
N GLY A 313 -9.63 -18.22 -5.64
CA GLY A 313 -9.05 -18.53 -6.95
C GLY A 313 -7.52 -18.59 -6.95
N VAL A 314 -6.86 -17.71 -6.19
CA VAL A 314 -5.39 -17.67 -6.09
C VAL A 314 -4.87 -18.57 -4.97
N GLU A 315 -5.63 -18.72 -3.88
CA GLU A 315 -5.34 -19.65 -2.78
C GLU A 315 -5.40 -21.13 -3.21
N GLY A 316 -5.90 -21.44 -4.42
CA GLY A 316 -5.86 -22.80 -4.99
C GLY A 316 -4.49 -23.22 -5.52
N ARG A 317 -3.50 -22.33 -5.57
CA ARG A 317 -2.17 -22.59 -6.14
C ARG A 317 -1.21 -23.20 -5.12
N ASP A 318 -0.32 -24.07 -5.59
CA ASP A 318 0.67 -24.73 -4.73
C ASP A 318 1.82 -23.80 -4.30
N ASP A 319 2.01 -22.67 -4.98
CA ASP A 319 2.97 -21.62 -4.62
C ASP A 319 2.36 -20.51 -3.74
N VAL A 320 1.19 -20.77 -3.15
CA VAL A 320 0.54 -19.95 -2.14
C VAL A 320 0.35 -20.81 -0.88
N LEU A 321 1.06 -20.48 0.20
CA LEU A 321 0.85 -21.09 1.51
C LEU A 321 -0.29 -20.36 2.21
N VAL A 322 -1.27 -21.09 2.74
CA VAL A 322 -2.49 -20.55 3.35
C VAL A 322 -2.55 -20.95 4.82
N TYR A 323 -2.58 -19.97 5.71
CA TYR A 323 -2.74 -20.17 7.16
C TYR A 323 -4.01 -19.49 7.65
N SER A 324 -4.89 -20.22 8.33
CA SER A 324 -6.14 -19.67 8.86
C SER A 324 -6.26 -19.86 10.36
N SER A 325 -6.79 -18.86 11.06
CA SER A 325 -7.15 -19.00 12.48
C SER A 325 -8.32 -19.98 12.65
N ALA A 326 -8.57 -20.41 13.90
CA ALA A 326 -9.89 -20.91 14.28
C ALA A 326 -10.97 -19.84 14.03
N PRO A 327 -12.25 -20.21 13.86
CA PRO A 327 -13.34 -19.23 13.80
C PRO A 327 -13.32 -18.34 15.05
N MET A 328 -13.53 -17.04 14.86
CA MET A 328 -13.61 -16.07 15.94
C MET A 328 -14.77 -16.43 16.87
N LYS A 329 -14.48 -16.56 18.17
CA LYS A 329 -15.50 -16.81 19.20
C LYS A 329 -16.34 -15.57 19.51
N SER A 330 -15.78 -14.39 19.25
CA SER A 330 -16.38 -13.07 19.41
C SER A 330 -15.76 -12.13 18.38
N ASP A 331 -16.42 -11.02 18.09
CA ASP A 331 -15.90 -10.00 17.18
C ASP A 331 -14.51 -9.51 17.63
N LEU A 332 -13.55 -9.53 16.70
CA LEU A 332 -12.17 -9.10 16.91
C LEU A 332 -11.84 -7.96 15.95
N GLU A 333 -11.58 -6.78 16.48
CA GLU A 333 -11.18 -5.64 15.66
C GLU A 333 -9.66 -5.59 15.48
N VAL A 334 -9.23 -5.45 14.23
CA VAL A 334 -7.86 -5.16 13.84
C VAL A 334 -7.84 -3.84 13.08
N THR A 335 -7.21 -2.82 13.68
CA THR A 335 -7.10 -1.47 13.10
C THR A 335 -5.68 -0.95 13.25
N GLY A 336 -4.96 -0.82 12.13
CA GLY A 336 -3.57 -0.38 12.09
C GLY A 336 -2.74 -1.14 11.05
N THR A 337 -1.42 -0.95 11.11
CA THR A 337 -0.45 -1.65 10.25
C THR A 337 -0.28 -3.10 10.70
N ILE A 338 -0.32 -4.03 9.76
CA ILE A 338 -0.08 -5.45 9.98
C ILE A 338 1.33 -5.80 9.52
N ARG A 339 2.06 -6.55 10.34
CA ARG A 339 3.40 -7.05 9.99
C ARG A 339 3.42 -8.57 10.04
N VAL A 340 4.22 -9.18 9.18
CA VAL A 340 4.44 -10.62 9.16
C VAL A 340 5.93 -10.88 9.31
N VAL A 341 6.30 -11.58 10.39
CA VAL A 341 7.67 -11.97 10.68
C VAL A 341 7.83 -13.42 10.25
N LEU A 342 8.78 -13.70 9.37
CA LEU A 342 9.04 -15.05 8.87
C LEU A 342 10.51 -15.42 9.06
N GLU A 343 10.76 -16.68 9.38
CA GLU A 343 12.06 -17.34 9.18
C GLU A 343 12.00 -18.06 7.83
N VAL A 344 12.83 -17.65 6.88
CA VAL A 344 12.77 -18.14 5.50
C VAL A 344 14.14 -18.55 4.96
N SER A 345 14.18 -19.47 4.01
CA SER A 345 15.36 -19.70 3.19
C SER A 345 14.97 -19.86 1.72
N SER A 346 15.95 -19.65 0.84
CA SER A 346 15.80 -19.82 -0.61
C SER A 346 17.03 -20.47 -1.18
N ASN A 347 16.89 -21.27 -2.24
CA ASN A 347 18.03 -21.72 -3.03
C ASN A 347 18.56 -20.65 -4.01
N ALA A 348 17.92 -19.48 -4.06
CA ALA A 348 18.32 -18.35 -4.90
C ALA A 348 19.09 -17.29 -4.11
N PRO A 349 20.01 -16.53 -4.74
CA PRO A 349 20.72 -15.42 -4.10
C PRO A 349 19.84 -14.19 -3.85
N ASP A 350 18.64 -14.16 -4.43
CA ASP A 350 17.60 -13.18 -4.16
C ASP A 350 16.24 -13.76 -4.57
N THR A 351 15.17 -13.29 -3.96
CA THR A 351 13.77 -13.63 -4.27
C THR A 351 12.87 -12.61 -3.56
N ASP A 352 11.56 -12.67 -3.78
CA ASP A 352 10.60 -11.93 -2.97
C ASP A 352 9.82 -12.87 -2.04
N PHE A 353 9.25 -12.31 -0.97
CA PHE A 353 8.22 -12.94 -0.13
C PHE A 353 7.05 -11.98 0.02
N THR A 354 5.83 -12.45 -0.21
CA THR A 354 4.59 -11.68 -0.08
C THR A 354 3.77 -12.16 1.11
N ALA A 355 2.98 -11.24 1.66
CA ALA A 355 1.99 -11.55 2.69
C ALA A 355 0.67 -10.85 2.34
N ARG A 356 -0.44 -11.61 2.30
CA ARG A 356 -1.80 -11.08 2.10
C ARG A 356 -2.68 -11.50 3.27
N VAL A 357 -3.43 -10.55 3.81
CA VAL A 357 -4.38 -10.79 4.90
C VAL A 357 -5.80 -10.74 4.36
N SER A 358 -6.60 -11.74 4.71
CA SER A 358 -7.99 -11.87 4.29
C SER A 358 -8.93 -12.13 5.47
N ASP A 359 -10.16 -11.62 5.35
CA ASP A 359 -11.30 -11.93 6.21
C ASP A 359 -12.14 -13.02 5.55
N VAL A 360 -12.19 -14.21 6.18
CA VAL A 360 -12.87 -15.39 5.65
C VAL A 360 -14.19 -15.56 6.35
N ALA A 361 -15.29 -15.43 5.60
CA ALA A 361 -16.64 -15.64 6.09
C ALA A 361 -16.95 -17.13 6.35
N PRO A 362 -18.00 -17.46 7.13
CA PRO A 362 -18.38 -18.84 7.41
C PRO A 362 -18.72 -19.69 6.18
N ASP A 363 -19.12 -19.06 5.07
CA ASP A 363 -19.38 -19.71 3.77
C ASP A 363 -18.10 -19.96 2.95
N GLY A 364 -16.93 -19.56 3.49
CA GLY A 364 -15.62 -19.71 2.88
C GLY A 364 -15.20 -18.56 1.96
N PHE A 365 -16.04 -17.54 1.73
CA PHE A 365 -15.65 -16.35 0.96
C PHE A 365 -14.47 -15.63 1.62
N ALA A 366 -13.37 -15.45 0.89
CA ALA A 366 -12.12 -14.92 1.42
C ALA A 366 -11.87 -13.50 0.88
N ARG A 367 -12.27 -12.46 1.62
CA ARG A 367 -12.09 -11.06 1.21
C ARG A 367 -10.70 -10.58 1.60
N ASN A 368 -9.85 -10.24 0.64
CA ASN A 368 -8.57 -9.58 0.95
C ASN A 368 -8.80 -8.22 1.63
N LEU A 369 -7.94 -7.90 2.60
CA LEU A 369 -7.95 -6.64 3.35
C LEU A 369 -6.75 -5.77 2.99
N CYS A 370 -5.54 -6.34 3.05
CA CYS A 370 -4.29 -5.68 2.74
C CYS A 370 -3.23 -6.71 2.36
N ASP A 371 -2.18 -6.27 1.68
CA ASP A 371 -1.05 -7.10 1.32
C ASP A 371 0.21 -6.25 1.10
N GLY A 372 1.35 -6.93 1.21
CA GLY A 372 2.65 -6.36 0.91
C GLY A 372 3.67 -7.40 0.49
N ILE A 373 4.89 -6.92 0.30
CA ILE A 373 6.01 -7.69 -0.29
C ILE A 373 7.31 -7.23 0.34
N LEU A 374 8.24 -8.16 0.55
CA LEU A 374 9.64 -7.89 0.82
C LEU A 374 10.49 -8.55 -0.25
N ARG A 375 11.35 -7.77 -0.89
CA ARG A 375 12.43 -8.25 -1.74
C ARG A 375 13.64 -8.57 -0.89
N LEU A 376 14.11 -9.82 -0.93
CA LEU A 376 15.04 -10.38 0.06
C LEU A 376 16.38 -9.63 0.14
N ARG A 377 16.86 -9.06 -0.98
CA ARG A 377 18.05 -8.20 -0.97
C ARG A 377 17.90 -6.94 -0.10
N TYR A 378 16.70 -6.55 0.27
CA TYR A 378 16.40 -5.40 1.13
C TYR A 378 15.93 -5.77 2.54
N ARG A 379 16.13 -7.03 2.96
CA ARG A 379 15.74 -7.52 4.29
C ARG A 379 16.35 -6.75 5.47
N GLU A 380 17.49 -6.09 5.28
CA GLU A 380 18.20 -5.29 6.29
C GLU A 380 17.98 -3.78 6.13
N GLY A 381 17.20 -3.35 5.13
CA GLY A 381 17.03 -1.93 4.79
C GLY A 381 16.89 -1.71 3.29
N LEU A 382 16.18 -0.64 2.91
CA LEU A 382 15.94 -0.28 1.52
C LEU A 382 17.11 0.49 0.88
N ASP A 383 18.00 1.06 1.68
CA ASP A 383 19.11 1.91 1.26
C ASP A 383 20.25 1.13 0.60
N LYS A 384 20.41 -0.16 0.93
CA LYS A 384 21.47 -1.00 0.38
C LYS A 384 21.02 -2.43 0.15
N ALA A 385 21.12 -2.89 -1.10
CA ALA A 385 20.92 -4.29 -1.46
C ALA A 385 22.04 -5.19 -0.91
N ARG A 386 21.65 -6.34 -0.34
CA ARG A 386 22.55 -7.42 0.10
C ARG A 386 21.99 -8.76 -0.32
N LEU A 387 22.70 -9.49 -1.19
CA LEU A 387 22.25 -10.81 -1.62
C LEU A 387 22.16 -11.79 -0.44
N ALA A 388 21.26 -12.75 -0.57
CA ALA A 388 21.18 -13.91 0.28
C ALA A 388 22.22 -14.95 -0.15
N LYS A 389 22.67 -15.78 0.78
CA LYS A 389 23.40 -17.00 0.49
C LYS A 389 22.37 -18.12 0.31
N PRO A 390 22.37 -18.83 -0.83
CA PRO A 390 21.48 -19.96 -1.04
C PRO A 390 21.51 -20.96 0.12
N GLY A 391 20.34 -21.32 0.63
CA GLY A 391 20.13 -22.27 1.73
C GLY A 391 20.31 -21.68 3.14
N GLU A 392 20.78 -20.43 3.28
CA GLU A 392 20.85 -19.76 4.59
C GLU A 392 19.45 -19.30 5.03
N THR A 393 19.14 -19.48 6.31
CA THR A 393 17.88 -19.01 6.91
C THR A 393 18.02 -17.55 7.34
N TYR A 394 17.00 -16.75 7.00
CA TYR A 394 16.90 -15.34 7.33
C TYR A 394 15.58 -15.07 8.04
N ARG A 395 15.67 -14.32 9.13
CA ARG A 395 14.51 -13.67 9.73
C ARG A 395 14.18 -12.40 8.96
N ILE A 396 12.97 -12.32 8.43
CA ILE A 396 12.48 -11.18 7.66
C ILE A 396 11.19 -10.62 8.27
N THR A 397 10.94 -9.33 8.02
CA THR A 397 9.66 -8.69 8.35
C THR A 397 9.05 -8.12 7.08
N ILE A 398 7.87 -8.60 6.73
CA ILE A 398 7.06 -8.06 5.65
C ILE A 398 6.08 -7.06 6.25
N ASP A 399 6.08 -5.83 5.73
CA ASP A 399 4.98 -4.90 5.94
C ASP A 399 3.81 -5.36 5.08
N ALA A 400 2.76 -5.91 5.71
CA ALA A 400 1.61 -6.47 5.01
C ALA A 400 0.52 -5.43 4.72
N GLY A 401 0.83 -4.14 4.94
CA GLY A 401 -0.06 -3.01 4.72
C GLY A 401 -0.87 -2.65 5.96
N VAL A 402 -1.93 -1.89 5.74
CA VAL A 402 -2.73 -1.26 6.79
C VAL A 402 -4.22 -1.48 6.53
N THR A 403 -5.00 -1.69 7.59
CA THR A 403 -6.44 -1.88 7.48
C THR A 403 -7.19 -1.44 8.73
N SER A 404 -8.52 -1.42 8.64
CA SER A 404 -9.45 -1.36 9.77
C SER A 404 -10.62 -2.30 9.49
N ASN A 405 -10.63 -3.45 10.15
CA ASN A 405 -11.64 -4.49 9.97
C ASN A 405 -11.99 -5.17 11.29
N VAL A 406 -13.29 -5.41 11.50
CA VAL A 406 -13.78 -6.33 12.52
C VAL A 406 -14.00 -7.69 11.89
N PHE A 407 -13.19 -8.66 12.29
CA PHE A 407 -13.45 -10.07 12.01
C PHE A 407 -14.63 -10.49 12.87
N ARG A 408 -15.79 -10.68 12.24
CA ARG A 408 -17.03 -11.02 12.95
C ARG A 408 -16.95 -12.40 13.59
N THR A 409 -17.79 -12.63 14.58
CA THR A 409 -18.00 -13.97 15.17
C THR A 409 -18.25 -15.00 14.05
N GLY A 410 -17.51 -16.12 14.10
CA GLY A 410 -17.53 -17.17 13.08
C GLY A 410 -16.60 -16.95 11.87
N HIS A 411 -16.12 -15.72 11.63
CA HIS A 411 -15.11 -15.45 10.59
C HIS A 411 -13.73 -15.95 11.01
N ARG A 412 -12.78 -15.96 10.07
CA ARG A 412 -11.38 -16.30 10.33
C ARG A 412 -10.46 -15.21 9.79
N ILE A 413 -9.33 -15.04 10.47
CA ILE A 413 -8.18 -14.35 9.91
C ILE A 413 -7.45 -15.36 9.04
N ARG A 414 -7.14 -14.98 7.79
CA ARG A 414 -6.30 -15.77 6.90
C ARG A 414 -5.08 -14.96 6.46
N LEU A 415 -3.95 -15.66 6.40
CA LEU A 415 -2.68 -15.17 5.90
C LEU A 415 -2.23 -16.05 4.74
N ASP A 416 -1.98 -15.43 3.60
CA ASP A 416 -1.36 -16.08 2.45
C ASP A 416 0.10 -15.63 2.32
N ILE A 417 1.01 -16.60 2.15
CA ILE A 417 2.44 -16.35 1.88
C ILE A 417 2.81 -16.89 0.50
N SER A 418 3.52 -16.09 -0.29
CA SER A 418 4.06 -16.51 -1.59
C SER A 418 5.36 -15.76 -1.92
N SER A 419 5.84 -15.83 -3.15
CA SER A 419 7.00 -15.06 -3.66
C SER A 419 6.66 -14.16 -4.84
N SER A 420 5.37 -13.92 -5.10
CA SER A 420 4.95 -12.96 -6.13
C SER A 420 3.54 -12.43 -5.89
N ASN A 421 3.27 -11.26 -6.48
CA ASN A 421 1.95 -10.63 -6.60
C ASN A 421 2.01 -9.72 -7.83
N PHE A 422 1.83 -10.32 -9.01
CA PHE A 422 2.13 -9.69 -10.30
C PHE A 422 0.84 -9.38 -11.10
N PRO A 423 0.70 -8.19 -11.73
CA PRO A 423 1.74 -7.19 -11.93
C PRO A 423 1.72 -6.06 -10.90
N ARG A 424 1.06 -6.18 -9.74
CA ARG A 424 1.17 -5.12 -8.70
C ARG A 424 2.62 -4.79 -8.40
N PHE A 425 3.43 -5.83 -8.22
CA PHE A 425 4.87 -5.72 -8.13
C PHE A 425 5.57 -6.35 -9.34
N ASP A 426 6.76 -5.87 -9.70
CA ASP A 426 7.65 -6.56 -10.64
C ASP A 426 8.02 -7.95 -10.09
N ARG A 427 8.20 -8.92 -10.99
CA ARG A 427 8.65 -10.26 -10.61
C ARG A 427 10.14 -10.28 -10.31
N ASN A 428 10.55 -10.95 -9.23
CA ASN A 428 11.95 -11.23 -8.99
C ASN A 428 12.44 -12.35 -9.93
N PRO A 429 13.49 -12.15 -10.75
CA PRO A 429 14.04 -13.20 -11.61
C PRO A 429 14.78 -14.31 -10.85
N ASN A 430 14.99 -14.13 -9.54
CA ASN A 430 15.74 -14.99 -8.63
C ASN A 430 17.25 -15.08 -8.92
N THR A 431 17.81 -14.23 -9.78
CA THR A 431 19.24 -14.31 -10.19
C THR A 431 20.19 -13.49 -9.31
N GLY A 432 19.66 -12.56 -8.50
CA GLY A 432 20.46 -11.58 -7.75
C GLY A 432 21.05 -10.45 -8.59
N ARG A 433 20.90 -10.49 -9.92
CA ARG A 433 21.35 -9.42 -10.82
C ARG A 433 20.41 -8.20 -10.78
N PRO A 434 20.80 -7.06 -11.38
CA PRO A 434 19.91 -5.91 -11.54
C PRO A 434 18.65 -6.30 -12.34
N ILE A 435 17.48 -6.23 -11.70
CA ILE A 435 16.21 -6.70 -12.28
C ILE A 435 15.82 -5.90 -13.53
N ALA A 436 16.17 -4.62 -13.55
CA ALA A 436 15.88 -3.73 -14.66
C ALA A 436 16.41 -4.27 -16.00
N ASP A 437 17.61 -4.85 -16.01
CA ASP A 437 18.30 -5.31 -17.23
C ASP A 437 18.26 -6.83 -17.40
N GLU A 438 17.73 -7.54 -16.41
CA GLU A 438 17.71 -8.99 -16.40
C GLU A 438 16.77 -9.55 -17.47
N ARG A 439 17.26 -10.57 -18.18
CA ARG A 439 16.54 -11.28 -19.24
C ARG A 439 16.28 -12.74 -18.91
N GLU A 440 17.10 -13.29 -18.01
CA GLU A 440 17.01 -14.67 -17.57
C GLU A 440 16.37 -14.76 -16.19
N SER A 441 15.67 -15.86 -15.95
CA SER A 441 15.05 -16.13 -14.65
C SER A 441 15.32 -17.57 -14.26
N GLN A 442 15.45 -17.83 -12.96
CA GLN A 442 15.54 -19.18 -12.43
C GLN A 442 14.42 -19.49 -11.46
N ILE A 443 14.06 -20.77 -11.37
CA ILE A 443 13.09 -21.26 -10.41
C ILE A 443 13.73 -21.27 -9.02
N ALA A 444 13.03 -20.72 -8.03
CA ALA A 444 13.45 -20.73 -6.65
C ALA A 444 12.58 -21.68 -5.81
N ARG A 445 13.23 -22.46 -4.94
CA ARG A 445 12.58 -23.26 -3.90
C ARG A 445 12.65 -22.46 -2.61
N GLN A 446 11.49 -22.18 -2.05
CA GLN A 446 11.34 -21.39 -0.84
C GLN A 446 10.98 -22.29 0.33
N SER A 447 11.48 -21.92 1.49
CA SER A 447 11.15 -22.54 2.77
C SER A 447 10.65 -21.48 3.73
N VAL A 448 9.55 -21.76 4.43
CA VAL A 448 9.02 -20.95 5.53
C VAL A 448 9.03 -21.83 6.77
N TYR A 449 9.97 -21.56 7.67
CA TYR A 449 10.11 -22.31 8.91
C TYR A 449 9.10 -21.78 9.94
N HIS A 450 8.47 -22.66 10.70
CA HIS A 450 7.53 -22.28 11.74
C HIS A 450 7.66 -23.19 12.96
N GLY A 451 7.23 -22.70 14.12
CA GLY A 451 7.32 -23.45 15.38
C GLY A 451 7.86 -22.63 16.55
N LYS A 452 8.43 -23.32 17.54
CA LYS A 452 9.00 -22.71 18.74
C LYS A 452 10.40 -22.15 18.49
N LEU A 453 11.21 -22.88 17.73
CA LEU A 453 12.58 -22.48 17.35
C LEU A 453 12.56 -21.42 16.25
N HIS A 454 11.58 -21.50 15.35
CA HIS A 454 11.38 -20.55 14.25
C HIS A 454 9.99 -19.92 14.36
N PRO A 455 9.79 -18.91 15.22
CA PRO A 455 8.47 -18.38 15.52
C PRO A 455 7.98 -17.42 14.42
N SER A 456 7.74 -17.93 13.21
CA SER A 456 7.08 -17.18 12.14
C SER A 456 5.64 -16.85 12.54
N HIS A 457 5.24 -15.58 12.42
CA HIS A 457 3.95 -15.09 12.92
C HIS A 457 3.46 -13.82 12.21
N ILE A 458 2.15 -13.61 12.28
CA ILE A 458 1.50 -12.32 11.98
C ILE A 458 1.35 -11.50 13.26
N VAL A 459 1.58 -10.20 13.17
CA VAL A 459 1.38 -9.22 14.24
C VAL A 459 0.18 -8.35 13.89
N LEU A 460 -0.89 -8.48 14.66
CA LEU A 460 -2.16 -7.79 14.46
C LEU A 460 -2.32 -6.64 15.48
N PRO A 461 -2.65 -5.41 15.04
CA PRO A 461 -3.01 -4.31 15.94
C PRO A 461 -4.46 -4.47 16.43
N VAL A 462 -4.65 -5.30 17.46
CA VAL A 462 -5.99 -5.60 18.01
C VAL A 462 -6.48 -4.43 18.84
N ILE A 463 -7.69 -3.96 18.59
CA ILE A 463 -8.33 -2.93 19.40
C ILE A 463 -9.10 -3.61 20.55
N PRO A 464 -8.73 -3.39 21.82
CA PRO A 464 -9.48 -3.90 22.96
C PRO A 464 -10.91 -3.34 22.94
N GLN A 465 -11.87 -4.19 23.29
CA GLN A 465 -13.27 -3.79 23.49
C GLN A 465 -13.43 -2.93 24.73
#